data_AF-A0A0S4IQ26-F1
#
_entry.id   AF-A0A0S4IQ26-F1
#
_cell.length_a   1.000
_cell.length_b   1.000
_cell.length_c   1.000
_cell.angle_alpha   90.00
_cell.angle_beta   90.00
_cell.angle_gamma   90.00
#
_symmetry.space_group_name_H-M   'P 1'
#
loop_
_entity.id
_entity.type
_entity.pdbx_description
1 polymer ?
#
loop_
_entity_poly.entity_id
_entity_poly.type
_entity_poly.pdbx_seq_one_letter_code
_entity_poly.pdbx_strand_id
1 'polypeptide(L)'
;MLRVGHTLPTTTSLVGSVAALCSTMRCVSTARFDHPPYADRQKHTYRTLPIHDANYFGGRLANLREIGPVDGKKRGRLFKRNPEIAQFNVDVWCAQQTLRKRWKQRDWEVVELPFSLAPAAMQRVIPEVYTDVPQMVDPSSSSTDRSNIRSKVYALEDVQEAVFLGKQVTDSKNNSQLQRQVDGLPYKRLLRVDKNALTLEKFL
;
A
#
# COMPACT_ATOMS: atom_id res chain seq x y z
N MET A 1 8.19 -6.22 -13.61
CA MET A 1 8.56 -6.02 -12.19
C MET A 1 7.61 -6.80 -11.30
N LEU A 2 8.13 -7.76 -10.55
CA LEU A 2 7.35 -8.65 -9.68
C LEU A 2 7.24 -8.06 -8.28
N ARG A 3 6.08 -8.16 -7.62
CA ARG A 3 5.94 -7.79 -6.20
C ARG A 3 6.02 -9.03 -5.33
N VAL A 4 6.91 -9.04 -4.35
CA VAL A 4 7.17 -10.18 -3.48
C VAL A 4 7.02 -9.74 -2.02
N GLY A 5 6.15 -10.41 -1.27
CA GLY A 5 5.85 -10.08 0.13
C GLY A 5 6.36 -11.12 1.12
N HIS A 6 6.70 -10.66 2.32
CA HIS A 6 6.90 -11.55 3.48
C HIS A 6 5.55 -11.83 4.11
N THR A 7 5.15 -13.10 4.18
CA THR A 7 3.84 -13.43 4.73
C THR A 7 3.86 -13.36 6.27
N LEU A 8 2.97 -12.53 6.84
CA LEU A 8 2.26 -12.93 8.04
C LEU A 8 1.14 -13.89 7.60
N PRO A 9 0.75 -14.88 8.42
CA PRO A 9 -0.15 -15.94 8.00
C PRO A 9 -1.51 -15.38 7.59
N THR A 10 -1.77 -15.34 6.28
CA THR A 10 -3.08 -15.04 5.71
C THR A 10 -3.93 -16.29 5.84
N THR A 11 -4.76 -16.36 6.87
CA THR A 11 -5.83 -17.35 7.00
C THR A 11 -6.74 -17.27 5.78
N THR A 12 -6.64 -18.26 4.91
CA THR A 12 -7.55 -18.46 3.77
C THR A 12 -8.65 -19.42 4.22
N SER A 13 -9.66 -18.92 4.95
CA SER A 13 -10.93 -19.65 5.12
C SER A 13 -11.81 -19.39 3.91
N LEU A 14 -12.16 -20.42 3.15
CA LEU A 14 -13.20 -20.35 2.13
C LEU A 14 -14.19 -21.49 2.40
N VAL A 15 -15.28 -21.16 3.11
CA VAL A 15 -16.52 -21.96 3.15
C VAL A 15 -17.47 -21.37 2.11
N GLY A 16 -18.13 -22.22 1.34
CA GLY A 16 -18.99 -21.83 0.22
C GLY A 16 -20.28 -21.11 0.62
N SER A 17 -20.64 -20.11 -0.18
CA SER A 17 -21.92 -19.39 -0.25
C SER A 17 -22.22 -18.36 0.85
N VAL A 18 -21.42 -17.30 0.89
CA VAL A 18 -21.71 -16.07 0.14
C VAL A 18 -20.35 -15.71 -0.45
N ALA A 19 -20.24 -15.40 -1.74
CA ALA A 19 -19.14 -14.58 -2.17
C ALA A 19 -19.34 -13.27 -1.40
N ALA A 20 -18.82 -13.19 -0.18
CA ALA A 20 -18.50 -11.94 0.43
C ALA A 20 -17.53 -11.37 -0.60
N LEU A 21 -18.10 -10.57 -1.51
CA LEU A 21 -17.56 -9.27 -1.79
C LEU A 21 -17.00 -8.81 -0.44
N CYS A 22 -15.73 -9.11 -0.20
CA CYS A 22 -14.78 -8.09 0.16
C CYS A 22 -14.92 -7.04 -0.95
N SER A 23 -16.08 -6.35 -0.96
CA SER A 23 -16.17 -4.93 -0.95
C SER A 23 -15.02 -4.57 -0.02
N THR A 24 -13.87 -4.34 -0.64
CA THR A 24 -12.92 -3.39 -0.14
C THR A 24 -13.82 -2.19 0.07
N MET A 25 -14.36 -2.06 1.29
CA MET A 25 -15.15 -0.89 1.64
C MET A 25 -14.21 0.21 1.25
N ARG A 26 -14.60 0.96 0.21
CA ARG A 26 -13.87 2.16 -0.16
C ARG A 26 -13.97 2.98 1.12
N CYS A 27 -12.90 2.99 1.90
CA CYS A 27 -12.81 3.83 3.07
C CYS A 27 -12.73 5.24 2.52
N VAL A 28 -13.89 5.81 2.22
CA VAL A 28 -14.02 7.21 1.82
C VAL A 28 -13.64 8.00 3.06
N SER A 29 -12.55 8.76 2.93
CA SER A 29 -12.03 9.54 4.04
C SER A 29 -13.05 10.59 4.47
N THR A 30 -13.39 10.60 5.77
CA THR A 30 -14.15 11.68 6.42
C THR A 30 -13.25 12.80 6.95
N ALA A 31 -11.94 12.72 6.67
CA ALA A 31 -10.97 13.71 7.12
C ALA A 31 -11.19 15.06 6.43
N ARG A 32 -10.65 16.12 7.05
CA ARG A 32 -10.62 17.47 6.48
C ARG A 32 -9.44 17.61 5.53
N PHE A 33 -9.71 18.12 4.34
CA PHE A 33 -8.71 18.42 3.31
C PHE A 33 -8.55 19.93 3.07
N ASP A 34 -9.51 20.73 3.52
CA ASP A 34 -9.53 22.18 3.27
C ASP A 34 -9.10 22.96 4.51
N HIS A 35 -8.29 24.00 4.27
CA HIS A 35 -7.98 25.01 5.26
C HIS A 35 -9.25 25.83 5.56
N PRO A 36 -9.59 26.08 6.84
CA PRO A 36 -10.74 26.90 7.19
C PRO A 36 -10.60 28.32 6.63
N PRO A 37 -11.65 28.94 6.05
CA PRO A 37 -11.54 30.25 5.44
C PRO A 37 -11.16 31.33 6.45
N TYR A 38 -10.36 32.31 6.02
CA TYR A 38 -10.10 33.50 6.81
C TYR A 38 -11.39 34.33 6.94
N ALA A 39 -11.85 34.50 8.16
CA ALA A 39 -12.97 35.35 8.55
C ALA A 39 -12.58 36.20 9.77
N ASP A 40 -13.56 36.76 10.47
CA ASP A 40 -13.34 37.38 11.77
C ASP A 40 -12.59 36.45 12.71
N ARG A 41 -11.79 37.03 13.61
CA ARG A 41 -10.95 36.28 14.54
C ARG A 41 -11.81 35.35 15.40
N GLN A 42 -11.78 34.06 15.05
CA GLN A 42 -12.43 33.01 15.82
C GLN A 42 -11.76 32.87 17.19
N LYS A 43 -12.57 33.00 18.25
CA LYS A 43 -12.15 32.77 19.64
C LYS A 43 -12.51 31.35 20.04
N HIS A 44 -11.80 30.84 21.05
CA HIS A 44 -12.12 29.56 21.64
C HIS A 44 -13.49 29.64 22.33
N THR A 45 -14.42 28.80 21.89
CA THR A 45 -15.75 28.61 22.47
C THR A 45 -16.08 27.12 22.46
N TYR A 46 -17.22 26.74 23.05
CA TYR A 46 -17.70 25.36 23.06
C TYR A 46 -17.93 24.75 21.66
N ARG A 47 -18.12 25.58 20.61
CA ARG A 47 -18.34 25.12 19.22
C ARG A 47 -17.25 25.57 18.24
N THR A 48 -16.45 26.57 18.59
CA THR A 48 -15.47 27.16 17.67
C THR A 48 -14.08 27.15 18.27
N LEU A 49 -13.10 26.78 17.44
CA LEU A 49 -11.69 26.88 17.78
C LEU A 49 -11.04 27.99 16.95
N PRO A 50 -9.95 28.63 17.44
CA PRO A 50 -9.16 29.53 16.62
C PRO A 50 -8.70 28.87 15.31
N ILE A 51 -8.61 29.65 14.24
CA ILE A 51 -8.30 29.15 12.89
C ILE A 51 -6.99 28.37 12.80
N HIS A 52 -5.96 28.77 13.56
CA HIS A 52 -4.65 28.13 13.62
C HIS A 52 -4.41 27.41 14.96
N ASP A 53 -5.49 26.87 15.54
CA ASP A 53 -5.44 26.04 16.74
C ASP A 53 -4.63 24.74 16.50
N ALA A 54 -4.01 24.23 17.57
CA ALA A 54 -3.15 23.05 17.50
C ALA A 54 -3.90 21.75 17.16
N ASN A 55 -5.22 21.70 17.36
CA ASN A 55 -6.02 20.50 17.09
C ASN A 55 -6.24 20.23 15.59
N TYR A 56 -6.01 21.21 14.72
CA TYR A 56 -6.16 21.03 13.28
C TYR A 56 -4.87 20.49 12.64
N PHE A 57 -5.06 19.60 11.65
CA PHE A 57 -3.98 19.02 10.83
C PHE A 57 -2.82 18.43 11.66
N GLY A 58 -3.12 17.86 12.83
CA GLY A 58 -2.13 17.28 13.73
C GLY A 58 -1.07 18.29 14.20
N GLY A 59 -1.47 19.53 14.49
CA GLY A 59 -0.60 20.60 14.97
C GLY A 59 0.15 21.37 13.89
N ARG A 60 0.01 20.99 12.61
CA ARG A 60 0.78 21.61 11.51
C ARG A 60 0.41 23.06 11.23
N LEU A 61 -0.77 23.52 11.66
CA LEU A 61 -1.14 24.93 11.60
C LEU A 61 -0.23 25.83 12.46
N ALA A 62 0.58 25.28 13.36
CA ALA A 62 1.65 26.04 14.02
C ALA A 62 2.56 26.77 13.01
N ASN A 63 2.79 26.19 11.82
CA ASN A 63 3.60 26.80 10.77
C ASN A 63 2.94 28.06 10.16
N LEU A 64 1.60 28.12 10.16
CA LEU A 64 0.81 29.24 9.66
C LEU A 64 0.38 30.20 10.76
N ARG A 65 0.65 29.88 12.02
CA ARG A 65 0.21 30.68 13.17
C ARG A 65 1.03 31.96 13.33
N GLU A 66 0.35 33.09 13.47
CA GLU A 66 0.88 34.32 14.04
C GLU A 66 0.33 34.48 15.45
N ILE A 67 1.21 34.58 16.45
CA ILE A 67 0.79 34.61 17.86
C ILE A 67 0.58 36.05 18.30
N GLY A 68 -0.51 36.28 19.04
CA GLY A 68 -0.82 37.55 19.70
C GLY A 68 -1.60 38.55 18.83
N PRO A 69 -1.84 39.77 19.33
CA PRO A 69 -2.42 40.85 18.54
C PRO A 69 -1.41 41.27 17.48
N VAL A 70 -1.75 41.10 16.20
CA VAL A 70 -0.86 41.49 15.11
C VAL A 70 -1.30 42.84 14.55
N ASP A 71 -0.41 43.83 14.64
CA ASP A 71 -0.58 45.10 13.95
C ASP A 71 -0.33 44.88 12.46
N GLY A 72 -1.40 44.83 11.67
CA GLY A 72 -1.35 44.52 10.24
C GLY A 72 -0.50 45.48 9.41
N LYS A 73 -0.17 46.68 9.94
CA LYS A 73 0.68 47.66 9.26
C LYS A 73 2.18 47.46 9.51
N LYS A 74 2.53 46.96 10.69
CA LYS A 74 3.93 46.93 11.18
C LYS A 74 4.50 45.53 11.32
N ARG A 75 3.64 44.51 11.44
CA ARG A 75 4.07 43.15 11.77
C ARG A 75 3.22 42.10 11.06
N GLY A 76 3.87 41.04 10.64
CA GLY A 76 3.23 39.86 10.05
C GLY A 76 3.97 39.35 8.83
N ARG A 77 3.79 38.06 8.55
CA ARG A 77 4.27 37.37 7.36
C ARG A 77 3.08 37.16 6.44
N LEU A 78 3.06 37.87 5.31
CA LEU A 78 1.91 37.91 4.38
C LEU A 78 1.41 36.52 3.97
N PHE A 79 2.32 35.55 3.76
CA PHE A 79 1.93 34.21 3.36
C PHE A 79 1.07 33.48 4.41
N LYS A 80 1.13 33.85 5.70
CA LYS A 80 0.34 33.24 6.77
C LYS A 80 -1.13 33.70 6.79
N ARG A 81 -1.47 34.69 5.95
CA ARG A 81 -2.81 35.25 5.79
C ARG A 81 -3.36 35.09 4.38
N ASN A 82 -2.53 34.61 3.45
CA ASN A 82 -2.96 34.36 2.08
C ASN A 82 -3.71 33.00 2.03
N PRO A 83 -4.98 32.97 1.63
CA PRO A 83 -5.77 31.73 1.56
C PRO A 83 -5.19 30.68 0.62
N GLU A 84 -4.68 31.08 -0.54
CA GLU A 84 -4.13 30.15 -1.54
C GLU A 84 -2.86 29.48 -1.04
N ILE A 85 -1.97 30.24 -0.39
CA ILE A 85 -0.73 29.69 0.17
C ILE A 85 -1.02 28.78 1.36
N ALA A 86 -1.99 29.16 2.21
CA ALA A 86 -2.41 28.33 3.33
C ALA A 86 -3.00 26.99 2.85
N GLN A 87 -3.90 27.03 1.86
CA GLN A 87 -4.49 25.84 1.26
C GLN A 87 -3.42 24.96 0.59
N PHE A 88 -2.50 25.54 -0.18
CA PHE A 88 -1.40 24.80 -0.80
C PHE A 88 -0.57 24.02 0.24
N ASN A 89 -0.24 24.64 1.38
CA ASN A 89 0.49 23.95 2.45
C ASN A 89 -0.33 22.80 3.06
N VAL A 90 -1.64 23.00 3.25
CA VAL A 90 -2.56 21.96 3.73
C VAL A 90 -2.63 20.80 2.74
N ASP A 91 -2.72 21.07 1.44
CA ASP A 91 -2.74 20.05 0.38
C ASP A 91 -1.45 19.22 0.39
N VAL A 92 -0.30 19.88 0.52
CA VAL A 92 1.00 19.20 0.65
C VAL A 92 1.01 18.28 1.88
N TRP A 93 0.49 18.72 3.02
CA TRP A 93 0.41 17.87 4.21
C TRP A 93 -0.57 16.70 4.02
N CYS A 94 -1.71 16.92 3.36
CA CYS A 94 -2.65 15.85 3.02
C CYS A 94 -2.03 14.82 2.07
N ALA A 95 -1.25 15.28 1.08
CA ALA A 95 -0.48 14.43 0.17
C ALA A 95 0.56 13.62 0.95
N GLN A 96 1.31 14.23 1.87
CA GLN A 96 2.26 13.53 2.74
C GLN A 96 1.58 12.46 3.60
N GLN A 97 0.40 12.74 4.17
CA GLN A 97 -0.35 11.75 4.96
C GLN A 97 -0.82 10.58 4.11
N THR A 98 -1.35 10.85 2.92
CA THR A 98 -1.78 9.82 1.98
C THR A 98 -0.60 8.96 1.52
N LEU A 99 0.51 9.60 1.16
CA LEU A 99 1.75 8.94 0.78
C LEU A 99 2.25 8.03 1.91
N ARG A 100 2.37 8.56 3.13
CA ARG A 100 2.79 7.77 4.31
C ARG A 100 1.91 6.54 4.52
N LYS A 101 0.58 6.70 4.46
CA LYS A 101 -0.37 5.59 4.64
C LYS A 101 -0.20 4.54 3.53
N ARG A 102 -0.08 4.98 2.26
CA ARG A 102 0.12 4.08 1.10
C ARG A 102 1.45 3.33 1.15
N TRP A 103 2.52 3.96 1.65
CA TRP A 103 3.81 3.29 1.83
C TRP A 103 3.80 2.32 3.01
N LYS A 104 3.19 2.70 4.15
CA LYS A 104 3.03 1.79 5.30
C LYS A 104 2.16 0.57 4.97
N GLN A 105 1.24 0.70 4.03
CA GLN A 105 0.39 -0.40 3.56
C GLN A 105 1.18 -1.44 2.74
N ARG A 106 2.40 -1.15 2.28
CA ARG A 106 3.20 -2.11 1.52
C ARG A 106 3.86 -3.10 2.48
N ASP A 107 3.49 -4.36 2.32
CA ASP A 107 4.08 -5.55 2.92
C ASP A 107 4.90 -6.36 1.90
N TRP A 108 5.35 -5.69 0.84
CA TRP A 108 6.04 -6.28 -0.30
C TRP A 108 7.11 -5.35 -0.88
N GLU A 109 8.05 -5.98 -1.56
CA GLU A 109 9.12 -5.33 -2.32
C GLU A 109 8.97 -5.63 -3.81
N VAL A 110 9.63 -4.84 -4.65
CA VAL A 110 9.69 -5.09 -6.09
C VAL A 110 10.99 -5.81 -6.41
N VAL A 111 10.89 -6.99 -7.01
CA VAL A 111 12.03 -7.78 -7.47
C VAL A 111 12.02 -7.84 -8.99
N GLU A 112 13.20 -7.57 -9.57
CA GLU A 112 13.46 -7.76 -10.99
C GLU A 112 13.97 -9.18 -11.21
N LEU A 113 13.20 -9.98 -11.95
CA LEU A 113 13.57 -11.34 -12.33
C LEU A 113 13.72 -11.41 -13.85
N PRO A 114 14.67 -12.22 -14.36
CA PRO A 114 14.70 -12.58 -15.77
C PRO A 114 13.34 -13.14 -16.21
N PHE A 115 12.94 -12.83 -17.44
CA PHE A 115 11.61 -13.19 -17.95
C PHE A 115 11.33 -14.70 -17.90
N SER A 116 12.36 -15.52 -18.10
CA SER A 116 12.27 -16.99 -18.04
C SER A 116 11.94 -17.54 -16.65
N LEU A 117 12.32 -16.82 -15.59
CA LEU A 117 12.10 -17.22 -14.19
C LEU A 117 10.84 -16.58 -13.59
N ALA A 118 10.18 -15.69 -14.33
CA ALA A 118 8.96 -15.04 -13.88
C ALA A 118 7.78 -16.04 -13.87
N PRO A 119 6.81 -15.90 -12.94
CA PRO A 119 5.59 -16.71 -12.92
C PRO A 119 4.84 -16.64 -14.25
N ALA A 120 4.15 -17.72 -14.63
CA ALA A 120 3.44 -17.83 -15.92
C ALA A 120 2.49 -16.64 -16.22
N ALA A 121 1.78 -16.12 -15.21
CA ALA A 121 0.89 -14.97 -15.37
C ALA A 121 1.62 -13.65 -15.75
N MET A 122 2.94 -13.58 -15.53
CA MET A 122 3.82 -12.47 -15.89
C MET A 122 4.59 -12.71 -17.20
N GLN A 123 4.45 -13.87 -17.83
CA GLN A 123 5.08 -14.21 -19.12
C GLN A 123 4.31 -13.59 -20.29
N ARG A 124 4.05 -12.28 -20.20
CA ARG A 124 3.33 -11.49 -21.21
C ARG A 124 3.74 -10.03 -21.12
N VAL A 125 3.32 -9.26 -22.12
CA VAL A 125 3.53 -7.80 -22.12
C VAL A 125 2.55 -7.16 -21.13
N ILE A 126 3.09 -6.33 -20.24
CA ILE A 126 2.31 -5.59 -19.24
C ILE A 126 2.56 -4.09 -19.52
N PRO A 127 1.60 -3.38 -20.12
CA PRO A 127 1.69 -1.94 -20.39
C PRO A 127 1.95 -1.17 -19.12
N GLU A 128 2.65 -0.02 -19.21
CA GLU A 128 2.94 0.86 -18.09
C GLU A 128 1.68 1.36 -17.36
N VAL A 129 1.86 1.89 -16.14
CA VAL A 129 0.72 2.33 -15.32
C VAL A 129 0.02 3.49 -16.04
N TYR A 130 -1.31 3.39 -16.18
CA TYR A 130 -2.16 4.36 -16.89
C TYR A 130 -1.94 4.46 -18.40
N THR A 131 -1.29 3.46 -19.03
CA THR A 131 -1.20 3.38 -20.49
C THR A 131 -2.46 2.75 -21.10
N ASP A 132 -2.87 1.59 -20.59
CA ASP A 132 -4.01 0.83 -21.07
C ASP A 132 -5.07 0.63 -19.98
N VAL A 133 -6.17 -0.05 -20.33
CA VAL A 133 -7.17 -0.51 -19.35
C VAL A 133 -6.54 -1.39 -18.27
N PRO A 134 -7.04 -1.35 -17.01
CA PRO A 134 -6.56 -2.21 -15.94
C PRO A 134 -6.61 -3.70 -16.34
N GLN A 135 -5.44 -4.32 -16.44
CA GLN A 135 -5.33 -5.69 -16.93
C GLN A 135 -5.54 -6.72 -15.81
N MET A 136 -6.22 -7.81 -16.16
CA MET A 136 -6.49 -8.94 -15.27
C MET A 136 -5.31 -9.92 -15.23
N VAL A 137 -5.05 -10.56 -14.07
CA VAL A 137 -3.98 -11.55 -13.88
C VAL A 137 -4.09 -12.73 -14.85
N ASP A 138 -5.30 -13.26 -15.02
CA ASP A 138 -5.56 -14.32 -15.99
C ASP A 138 -6.88 -14.01 -16.72
N PRO A 139 -6.83 -13.67 -18.02
CA PRO A 139 -8.01 -13.32 -18.79
C PRO A 139 -8.79 -14.55 -19.27
N SER A 140 -8.29 -15.78 -19.06
CA SER A 140 -8.98 -16.97 -19.52
C SER A 140 -10.35 -17.11 -18.86
N SER A 141 -11.36 -17.49 -19.65
CA SER A 141 -12.75 -17.61 -19.18
C SER A 141 -12.92 -18.65 -18.06
N SER A 142 -12.02 -19.63 -18.01
CA SER A 142 -11.97 -20.70 -16.99
C SER A 142 -11.30 -20.27 -15.68
N SER A 143 -10.59 -19.15 -15.65
CA SER A 143 -9.87 -18.71 -14.46
C SER A 143 -10.76 -17.90 -13.53
N THR A 144 -10.71 -18.25 -12.25
CA THR A 144 -11.41 -17.54 -11.18
C THR A 144 -10.70 -16.23 -10.80
N ASP A 145 -9.40 -16.08 -11.11
CA ASP A 145 -8.61 -14.92 -10.69
C ASP A 145 -8.76 -13.72 -11.65
N ARG A 146 -9.79 -12.91 -11.38
CA ARG A 146 -10.08 -11.66 -12.10
C ARG A 146 -9.43 -10.42 -11.50
N SER A 147 -8.42 -10.58 -10.65
CA SER A 147 -7.78 -9.45 -9.97
C SER A 147 -6.85 -8.65 -10.91
N ASN A 148 -6.55 -7.40 -10.54
CA ASN A 148 -5.64 -6.55 -11.29
C ASN A 148 -4.19 -7.05 -11.16
N ILE A 149 -3.52 -7.25 -12.29
CA ILE A 149 -2.15 -7.74 -12.36
C ILE A 149 -1.15 -6.85 -11.59
N ARG A 150 -1.37 -5.53 -11.59
CA ARG A 150 -0.48 -4.56 -10.93
C ARG A 150 -0.55 -4.63 -9.42
N SER A 151 -1.66 -5.12 -8.86
CA SER A 151 -1.85 -5.29 -7.41
C SER A 151 -1.51 -6.69 -6.92
N LYS A 152 -1.24 -7.65 -7.83
CA LYS A 152 -0.88 -9.01 -7.44
C LYS A 152 0.47 -9.01 -6.72
N VAL A 153 0.49 -9.62 -5.54
CA VAL A 153 1.69 -9.85 -4.73
C VAL A 153 1.91 -11.35 -4.65
N TYR A 154 3.15 -11.78 -4.84
CA TYR A 154 3.56 -13.18 -4.76
C TYR A 154 4.21 -13.44 -3.40
N ALA A 155 3.96 -14.63 -2.86
CA ALA A 155 4.61 -15.08 -1.64
C ALA A 155 6.11 -15.29 -1.92
N LEU A 156 6.98 -14.76 -1.05
CA LEU A 156 8.42 -14.95 -1.20
C LEU A 156 8.81 -16.43 -1.20
N GLU A 157 8.12 -17.24 -0.39
CA GLU A 157 8.34 -18.67 -0.21
C GLU A 157 8.07 -19.48 -1.49
N ASP A 158 7.15 -19.00 -2.34
CA ASP A 158 6.81 -19.62 -3.63
C ASP A 158 7.81 -19.23 -4.73
N VAL A 159 8.46 -18.05 -4.62
CA VAL A 159 9.36 -17.50 -5.65
C VAL A 159 10.84 -17.54 -5.21
N GLN A 160 11.13 -18.01 -4.00
CA GLN A 160 12.48 -18.03 -3.43
C GLN A 160 13.50 -18.76 -4.30
N GLU A 161 13.08 -19.80 -5.03
CA GLU A 161 13.97 -20.51 -5.95
C GLU A 161 14.44 -19.58 -7.08
N ALA A 162 13.53 -18.83 -7.69
CA ALA A 162 13.86 -17.85 -8.72
C ALA A 162 14.66 -16.66 -8.18
N VAL A 163 14.35 -16.19 -6.96
CA VAL A 163 15.02 -15.03 -6.34
C VAL A 163 16.45 -15.36 -5.88
N PHE A 164 16.65 -16.52 -5.23
CA PHE A 164 17.93 -16.87 -4.61
C PHE A 164 18.79 -17.80 -5.47
N LEU A 165 18.21 -18.78 -6.19
CA LEU A 165 18.99 -19.65 -7.09
C LEU A 165 19.24 -19.01 -8.46
N GLY A 166 18.41 -18.05 -8.90
CA GLY A 166 18.68 -17.25 -10.10
C GLY A 166 20.04 -16.52 -10.05
N LYS A 167 20.57 -16.28 -8.85
CA LYS A 167 21.93 -15.75 -8.63
C LYS A 167 23.05 -16.79 -8.73
N GLN A 168 22.78 -18.09 -8.55
CA GLN A 168 23.82 -19.13 -8.53
C GLN A 168 24.10 -19.75 -9.91
N VAL A 169 23.20 -19.57 -10.88
CA VAL A 169 23.33 -20.16 -12.22
C VAL A 169 24.46 -19.51 -13.04
N THR A 170 24.91 -18.30 -12.71
CA THR A 170 26.00 -17.66 -13.47
C THR A 170 27.42 -18.11 -13.09
N ASP A 171 27.62 -18.79 -11.96
CA ASP A 171 28.97 -19.08 -11.44
C ASP A 171 29.37 -20.56 -11.34
N SER A 172 28.52 -21.53 -11.71
CA SER A 172 28.79 -22.94 -11.35
C SER A 172 29.12 -23.84 -12.53
N LYS A 173 30.43 -24.03 -12.77
CA LYS A 173 31.04 -25.10 -13.60
C LYS A 173 31.01 -26.50 -12.95
N ASN A 174 30.24 -26.76 -11.89
CA ASN A 174 30.28 -28.03 -11.15
C ASN A 174 28.87 -28.62 -10.94
N ASN A 175 28.47 -29.52 -11.85
CA ASN A 175 27.13 -30.11 -11.97
C ASN A 175 26.82 -31.29 -11.02
N SER A 176 27.44 -31.39 -9.84
CA SER A 176 27.22 -32.54 -8.93
C SER A 176 26.62 -32.19 -7.56
N GLN A 177 26.27 -30.91 -7.29
CA GLN A 177 25.71 -30.48 -6.00
C GLN A 177 24.21 -30.09 -6.03
N LEU A 178 23.55 -30.17 -7.18
CA LEU A 178 22.16 -29.72 -7.39
C LEU A 178 21.08 -30.49 -6.61
N GLN A 179 21.42 -31.62 -5.97
CA GLN A 179 20.43 -32.48 -5.29
C GLN A 179 20.44 -32.39 -3.75
N ARG A 180 21.38 -31.63 -3.14
CA ARG A 180 21.45 -31.44 -1.68
C ARG A 180 21.05 -30.03 -1.21
N GLN A 181 20.38 -29.25 -2.04
CA GLN A 181 20.13 -27.83 -1.78
C GLN A 181 18.66 -27.46 -1.58
N VAL A 182 17.78 -28.45 -1.40
CA VAL A 182 16.40 -28.18 -0.92
C VAL A 182 16.41 -27.79 0.56
N ASP A 183 17.42 -28.24 1.33
CA ASP A 183 17.68 -27.83 2.72
C ASP A 183 18.46 -26.50 2.84
N GLY A 184 18.82 -25.87 1.72
CA GLY A 184 19.64 -24.65 1.67
C GLY A 184 18.87 -23.35 1.41
N LEU A 185 17.55 -23.43 1.23
CA LEU A 185 16.71 -22.25 0.99
C LEU A 185 16.48 -21.46 2.30
N PRO A 186 16.56 -20.12 2.27
CA PRO A 186 16.49 -19.31 3.48
C PRO A 186 15.10 -19.35 4.15
N TYR A 187 14.04 -19.64 3.39
CA TYR A 187 12.67 -19.68 3.91
C TYR A 187 12.05 -21.06 3.76
N LYS A 188 11.43 -21.55 4.83
CA LYS A 188 10.66 -22.81 4.78
C LYS A 188 9.44 -22.63 3.86
N ARG A 189 9.08 -23.70 3.14
CA ARG A 189 7.89 -23.71 2.30
C ARG A 189 6.62 -23.50 3.14
N LEU A 190 5.65 -22.80 2.56
CA LEU A 190 4.36 -22.55 3.20
C LEU A 190 3.60 -23.87 3.41
N LEU A 191 3.14 -24.08 4.65
CA LEU A 191 2.19 -25.14 4.95
C LEU A 191 0.80 -24.68 4.55
N ARG A 192 0.15 -25.42 3.65
CA ARG A 192 -1.20 -25.14 3.20
C ARG A 192 -2.19 -25.98 4.00
N VAL A 193 -3.30 -25.37 4.38
CA VAL A 193 -4.40 -26.07 5.06
C VAL A 193 -5.07 -27.00 4.05
N ASP A 194 -5.16 -28.29 4.41
CA ASP A 194 -5.94 -29.23 3.64
C ASP A 194 -7.43 -28.91 3.79
N LYS A 195 -8.05 -28.49 2.68
CA LYS A 195 -9.48 -28.15 2.64
C LYS A 195 -10.37 -29.37 2.80
N ASN A 196 -9.86 -30.58 2.57
CA ASN A 196 -10.60 -31.82 2.66
C ASN A 196 -10.52 -32.46 4.04
N ALA A 197 -9.54 -32.10 4.86
CA ALA A 197 -9.39 -32.60 6.23
C ALA A 197 -10.65 -32.35 7.09
N LEU A 198 -10.95 -33.29 7.98
CA LEU A 198 -11.99 -33.14 8.99
C LEU A 198 -11.43 -32.28 10.13
N THR A 199 -11.85 -31.02 10.15
CA THR A 199 -11.44 -30.03 11.14
C THR A 199 -12.65 -29.56 11.92
N LEU A 200 -12.42 -28.86 13.02
CA LEU A 200 -13.47 -28.34 13.91
C LEU A 200 -14.58 -27.56 13.17
N GLU A 201 -14.25 -26.86 12.09
CA GLU A 201 -15.22 -26.13 11.26
C GLU A 201 -16.25 -27.04 10.57
N LYS A 202 -15.91 -28.31 10.37
CA LYS A 202 -16.78 -29.33 9.78
C LYS A 202 -17.57 -30.12 10.83
N PHE A 203 -17.44 -29.77 12.12
CA PHE A 203 -18.15 -30.38 13.25
C PHE A 203 -18.02 -31.92 13.30
N LEU A 204 -16.88 -32.46 12.85
CA LEU A 204 -16.51 -33.89 12.84
C LEU A 204 -15.17 -34.09 13.52
#